data_AF-A0AAW0N1S0-F1
#
_entry.id   AF-A0AAW0N1S0-F1
#
_cell.length_a   1.000
_cell.length_b   1.000
_cell.length_c   1.000
_cell.angle_alpha   90.00
_cell.angle_beta   90.00
_cell.angle_gamma   90.00
#
_symmetry.space_group_name_H-M   'P 1'
#
loop_
_entity.id
_entity.type
_entity.pdbx_description
1 polymer ?
#
loop_
_entity_poly.entity_id
_entity_poly.type
_entity_poly.pdbx_seq_one_letter_code
_entity_poly.pdbx_strand_id
1 'polypeptide(L)'
;MVGWYVTLHIIDVPLSVMDSVKTGRPLVLVSLLPHEHKMSVVHLLVRRHPSNTEPIKSKEELIFHCGFRRFRASPIFSQHTSADKHKMERFLRPDSPTVVSVYAPITFNPAGALLFKQRDDGAQDLVATGSLLSCDPQRIVLKRIVLSGHPFKINRRSAVVRYMFFNRDDIMWFKPVELRTKWGRRGHIKEALGTHGHMKCVFDNQLPSQDTVLMNLYKRVYPRWTYDPFVEFPLPWVKREATVEMQDLDDME
;
A
#
# COMPACT_ATOMS: atom_id res chain seq x y z
N MET A 1 41.54 -10.68 4.56
CA MET A 1 41.93 -11.78 3.66
C MET A 1 40.68 -12.47 3.17
N VAL A 2 40.62 -12.81 1.88
CA VAL A 2 39.48 -13.48 1.23
C VAL A 2 39.95 -14.84 0.73
N GLY A 3 39.11 -15.89 0.83
CA GLY A 3 39.42 -17.22 0.30
C GLY A 3 40.09 -18.21 1.27
N TRP A 4 40.12 -17.90 2.57
CA TRP A 4 40.64 -18.83 3.58
C TRP A 4 39.57 -19.84 4.01
N TYR A 5 39.98 -21.09 4.21
CA TYR A 5 39.14 -22.09 4.83
C TYR A 5 39.05 -21.84 6.33
N VAL A 6 37.83 -21.66 6.84
CA VAL A 6 37.57 -21.36 8.25
C VAL A 6 36.52 -22.30 8.81
N THR A 7 36.68 -22.68 10.08
CA THR A 7 35.68 -23.46 10.83
C THR A 7 34.93 -22.52 11.75
N LEU A 8 33.60 -22.49 11.65
CA LEU A 8 32.72 -21.66 12.46
C LEU A 8 31.88 -22.54 13.38
N HIS A 9 31.88 -22.23 14.68
CA HIS A 9 31.04 -22.87 15.67
C HIS A 9 29.89 -21.94 16.04
N ILE A 10 28.65 -22.35 15.73
CA ILE A 10 27.43 -21.57 15.98
C ILE A 10 26.62 -22.31 17.03
N ILE A 11 26.23 -21.61 18.10
CA ILE A 11 25.37 -22.14 19.16
C ILE A 11 23.89 -21.95 18.80
N ASP A 12 23.01 -22.78 19.37
CA ASP A 12 21.55 -22.68 19.25
C ASP A 12 20.99 -22.70 17.82
N VAL A 13 21.59 -23.51 16.94
CA VAL A 13 21.11 -23.70 15.57
C VAL A 13 19.82 -24.55 15.58
N PRO A 14 18.72 -24.10 14.94
CA PRO A 14 17.49 -24.89 14.83
C PRO A 14 17.70 -26.20 14.06
N LEU A 15 17.02 -27.26 14.50
CA LEU A 15 17.07 -28.58 13.84
C LEU A 15 16.65 -28.53 12.37
N SER A 16 15.71 -27.65 12.01
CA SER A 16 15.27 -27.44 10.63
C SER A 16 16.40 -27.04 9.68
N VAL A 17 17.42 -26.33 10.19
CA VAL A 17 18.61 -25.96 9.40
C VAL A 17 19.46 -27.20 9.16
N MET A 18 19.66 -28.04 10.18
CA MET A 18 20.44 -29.27 10.04
C MET A 18 19.83 -30.21 8.98
N ASP A 19 18.51 -30.36 8.98
CA ASP A 19 17.83 -31.22 8.01
C ASP A 19 17.89 -30.65 6.59
N SER A 20 17.86 -29.32 6.45
CA SER A 20 18.04 -28.66 5.15
C SER A 20 19.43 -28.93 4.55
N VAL A 21 20.48 -28.94 5.39
CA VAL A 21 21.86 -29.24 4.99
C VAL A 21 22.01 -30.71 4.62
N LYS A 22 21.42 -31.64 5.38
CA LYS A 22 21.39 -33.08 5.04
C LYS A 22 20.72 -33.35 3.69
N THR A 23 19.72 -32.54 3.33
CA THR A 23 19.03 -32.59 2.03
C THR A 23 19.89 -32.04 0.88
N GLY A 24 21.14 -31.63 1.15
CA GLY A 24 22.08 -31.12 0.14
C GLY A 24 21.88 -29.65 -0.22
N ARG A 25 21.14 -28.87 0.58
CA ARG A 25 20.93 -27.45 0.31
C ARG A 25 22.14 -26.61 0.74
N PRO A 26 22.55 -25.61 -0.04
CA PRO A 26 23.67 -24.75 0.33
C PRO A 26 23.31 -23.87 1.53
N LEU A 27 24.22 -23.79 2.49
CA LEU A 27 24.15 -22.86 3.61
C LEU A 27 24.96 -21.60 3.26
N VAL A 28 24.33 -20.43 3.35
CA VAL A 28 24.99 -19.14 3.13
C VAL A 28 25.05 -18.39 4.46
N LEU A 29 26.26 -17.99 4.85
CA LEU A 29 26.52 -17.18 6.04
C LEU A 29 26.88 -15.77 5.60
N VAL A 30 26.27 -14.78 6.25
CA VAL A 30 26.47 -13.35 5.94
C VAL A 30 26.74 -12.61 7.25
N SER A 31 27.75 -11.74 7.23
CA SER A 31 28.01 -10.83 8.35
C SER A 31 27.13 -9.60 8.22
N LEU A 32 26.43 -9.24 9.30
CA LEU A 32 25.60 -8.05 9.35
C LEU A 32 26.44 -6.78 9.55
N LEU A 33 26.05 -5.69 8.90
CA LEU A 33 26.60 -4.37 9.14
C LEU A 33 26.10 -3.79 10.47
N PRO A 34 26.80 -2.78 11.03
CA PRO A 34 26.31 -2.05 12.19
C PRO A 34 24.87 -1.57 11.98
N HIS A 35 24.00 -1.85 12.95
CA HIS A 35 22.57 -1.49 12.95
C HIS A 35 21.66 -2.22 11.96
N GLU A 36 22.17 -3.14 11.14
CA GLU A 36 21.35 -3.96 10.22
C GLU A 36 20.45 -4.97 10.95
N HIS A 37 20.61 -5.11 12.27
CA HIS A 37 19.73 -5.88 13.15
C HIS A 37 18.54 -5.07 13.67
N LYS A 38 18.57 -3.73 13.56
CA LYS A 38 17.50 -2.86 14.05
C LYS A 38 16.34 -2.86 13.07
N MET A 39 15.13 -2.69 13.60
CA MET A 39 13.91 -2.58 12.81
C MET A 39 13.58 -1.11 12.51
N SER A 40 13.09 -0.85 11.29
CA SER A 40 12.58 0.46 10.88
C SER A 40 11.46 0.29 9.84
N VAL A 41 10.92 1.42 9.38
CA VAL A 41 10.11 1.44 8.16
C VAL A 41 11.06 1.48 6.97
N VAL A 42 11.01 0.43 6.17
CA VAL A 42 11.77 0.29 4.94
C VAL A 42 10.90 0.70 3.76
N HIS A 43 11.42 1.59 2.92
CA HIS A 43 10.79 2.07 1.71
C HIS A 43 11.50 1.46 0.50
N LEU A 44 10.75 0.72 -0.31
CA LEU A 44 11.23 0.09 -1.53
C LEU A 44 10.59 0.78 -2.72
N LEU A 45 11.39 1.17 -3.71
CA LEU A 45 10.88 1.66 -4.99
C LEU A 45 10.75 0.47 -5.93
N VAL A 46 9.51 0.10 -6.27
CA VAL A 46 9.24 -1.08 -7.08
C VAL A 46 8.47 -0.73 -8.34
N ARG A 47 8.70 -1.52 -9.40
CA ARG A 47 7.89 -1.59 -10.61
C ARG A 47 7.28 -2.97 -10.69
N ARG A 48 5.99 -3.00 -11.02
CA ARG A 48 5.27 -4.25 -11.22
C ARG A 48 5.87 -5.00 -12.41
N HIS A 49 6.03 -6.31 -12.26
CA HIS A 49 6.54 -7.16 -13.31
C HIS A 49 5.46 -7.39 -14.38
N PRO A 50 5.76 -7.25 -15.69
CA PRO A 50 4.75 -7.37 -16.76
C PRO A 50 4.04 -8.72 -16.83
N SER A 51 4.69 -9.80 -16.37
CA SER A 51 4.08 -11.14 -16.38
C SER A 51 2.92 -11.30 -15.41
N ASN A 52 2.78 -10.40 -14.43
CA ASN A 52 1.74 -10.49 -13.43
C ASN A 52 0.58 -9.54 -13.81
N THR A 53 -0.55 -10.11 -14.24
CA THR A 53 -1.78 -9.39 -14.62
C THR A 53 -2.75 -9.19 -13.46
N GLU A 54 -2.58 -9.90 -12.34
CA GLU A 54 -3.47 -9.81 -11.19
C GLU A 54 -3.35 -8.49 -10.42
N PRO A 55 -4.48 -7.87 -10.01
CA PRO A 55 -4.46 -6.66 -9.20
C PRO A 55 -4.07 -6.99 -7.75
N ILE A 56 -2.93 -6.45 -7.31
CA ILE A 56 -2.40 -6.70 -5.97
C ILE A 56 -2.81 -5.58 -5.03
N LYS A 57 -3.49 -5.95 -3.94
CA LYS A 57 -4.06 -5.00 -2.99
C LYS A 57 -3.01 -4.53 -1.99
N SER A 58 -3.12 -3.27 -1.57
CA SER A 58 -2.38 -2.72 -0.45
C SER A 58 -2.77 -3.46 0.83
N LYS A 59 -1.79 -3.79 1.67
CA LYS A 59 -1.90 -4.63 2.89
C LYS A 59 -2.18 -6.12 2.65
N GLU A 60 -2.13 -6.57 1.41
CA GLU A 60 -2.06 -7.99 1.09
C GLU A 60 -0.68 -8.52 1.52
N GLU A 61 -0.60 -9.77 1.94
CA GLU A 61 0.66 -10.37 2.35
C GLU A 61 1.53 -10.69 1.15
N LEU A 62 2.77 -10.23 1.17
CA LEU A 62 3.75 -10.47 0.12
C LEU A 62 5.05 -10.98 0.73
N ILE A 63 5.78 -11.75 -0.06
CA ILE A 63 7.13 -12.21 0.26
C ILE A 63 8.11 -11.20 -0.33
N PHE A 64 9.00 -10.70 0.52
CA PHE A 64 10.05 -9.76 0.16
C PHE A 64 11.39 -10.49 0.17
N HIS A 65 12.14 -10.32 -0.90
CA HIS A 65 13.56 -10.60 -0.96
C HIS A 65 14.28 -9.26 -1.07
N CYS A 66 14.98 -8.86 -0.01
CA CYS A 66 15.74 -7.62 0.02
C CYS A 66 17.16 -7.92 0.53
N GLY A 67 18.16 -7.76 -0.35
CA GLY A 67 19.52 -8.22 -0.07
C GLY A 67 19.56 -9.72 0.19
N PHE A 68 20.14 -10.13 1.33
CA PHE A 68 20.20 -11.53 1.77
C PHE A 68 18.98 -11.96 2.61
N ARG A 69 18.07 -11.04 2.97
CA ARG A 69 16.91 -11.35 3.81
C ARG A 69 15.71 -11.69 2.95
N ARG A 70 14.98 -12.71 3.38
CA ARG A 70 13.66 -13.08 2.88
C ARG A 70 12.67 -13.04 4.03
N PHE A 71 11.52 -12.42 3.84
CA PHE A 71 10.50 -12.29 4.87
C PHE A 71 9.11 -12.08 4.26
N ARG A 72 8.05 -12.40 5.02
CA ARG A 72 6.67 -12.06 4.67
C ARG A 72 6.27 -10.80 5.39
N ALA A 73 5.50 -9.95 4.72
CA ALA A 73 4.86 -8.81 5.35
C ALA A 73 3.72 -8.24 4.50
N SER A 74 2.86 -7.44 5.13
CA SER A 74 1.75 -6.73 4.50
C SER A 74 2.12 -5.25 4.28
N PRO A 75 2.62 -4.86 3.10
CA PRO A 75 3.06 -3.50 2.86
C PRO A 75 1.91 -2.52 2.63
N ILE A 76 2.23 -1.23 2.73
CA ILE A 76 1.40 -0.16 2.16
C ILE A 76 2.03 0.39 0.89
N PHE A 77 1.19 0.72 -0.08
CA PHE A 77 1.61 1.34 -1.34
C PHE A 77 1.39 2.85 -1.31
N SER A 78 2.34 3.60 -1.87
CA SER A 78 2.27 5.06 -1.98
C SER A 78 2.89 5.55 -3.29
N GLN A 79 2.44 6.72 -3.74
CA GLN A 79 3.00 7.34 -4.94
C GLN A 79 4.48 7.72 -4.75
N HIS A 80 5.25 7.60 -5.82
CA HIS A 80 6.59 8.18 -5.90
C HIS A 80 6.51 9.56 -6.54
N THR A 81 6.60 10.60 -5.72
CA THR A 81 6.51 12.02 -6.13
C THR A 81 7.59 12.81 -5.42
N SER A 82 8.02 13.94 -5.99
CA SER A 82 9.02 14.82 -5.36
C SER A 82 8.48 15.65 -4.18
N ALA A 83 7.17 15.61 -3.93
CA ALA A 83 6.54 16.29 -2.79
C ALA A 83 6.66 15.47 -1.50
N ASP A 84 6.64 16.13 -0.34
CA ASP A 84 6.76 15.50 1.00
C ASP A 84 5.55 14.63 1.40
N LYS A 85 4.42 14.83 0.74
CA LYS A 85 3.15 14.16 1.04
C LYS A 85 2.82 13.17 -0.07
N HIS A 86 2.77 11.89 0.26
CA HIS A 86 2.55 10.84 -0.71
C HIS A 86 1.15 10.25 -0.55
N LYS A 87 0.38 10.23 -1.64
CA LYS A 87 -0.94 9.60 -1.64
C LYS A 87 -0.79 8.08 -1.54
N MET A 88 -1.57 7.47 -0.66
CA MET A 88 -1.69 6.02 -0.52
C MET A 88 -2.42 5.46 -1.73
N GLU A 89 -1.86 4.39 -2.30
CA GLU A 89 -2.49 3.62 -3.36
C GLU A 89 -3.17 2.37 -2.81
N ARG A 90 -4.33 2.04 -3.39
CA ARG A 90 -5.08 0.84 -3.02
C ARG A 90 -4.52 -0.42 -3.69
N PHE A 91 -3.88 -0.25 -4.84
CA PHE A 91 -3.34 -1.34 -5.65
C PHE A 91 -1.96 -0.99 -6.17
N LEU A 92 -1.16 -2.01 -6.47
CA LEU A 92 0.10 -1.84 -7.16
C LEU A 92 -0.17 -1.51 -8.64
N ARG A 93 0.24 -0.31 -9.06
CA ARG A 93 0.02 0.14 -10.44
C ARG A 93 1.00 -0.54 -11.41
N PRO A 94 0.56 -0.93 -12.62
CA PRO A 94 1.43 -1.50 -13.65
C PRO A 94 2.37 -0.45 -14.25
N ASP A 95 1.86 0.74 -14.59
CA ASP A 95 2.58 1.67 -15.48
C ASP A 95 3.50 2.66 -14.76
N SER A 96 3.55 2.61 -13.42
CA SER A 96 4.27 3.63 -12.65
C SER A 96 5.02 3.01 -11.46
N PRO A 97 6.25 3.50 -11.19
CA PRO A 97 6.96 3.08 -9.99
C PRO A 97 6.17 3.49 -8.75
N THR A 98 6.06 2.58 -7.81
CA THR A 98 5.29 2.74 -6.57
C THR A 98 6.22 2.50 -5.39
N VAL A 99 6.10 3.32 -4.36
CA VAL A 99 6.86 3.12 -3.12
C VAL A 99 6.09 2.20 -2.20
N VAL A 100 6.71 1.08 -1.87
CA VAL A 100 6.22 0.05 -0.96
C VAL A 100 6.86 0.29 0.40
N SER A 101 6.04 0.47 1.44
CA SER A 101 6.52 0.75 2.80
C SER A 101 6.12 -0.37 3.74
N VAL A 102 7.07 -0.88 4.50
CA VAL A 102 6.90 -2.05 5.37
C VAL A 102 7.82 -1.96 6.58
N TYR A 103 7.44 -2.57 7.70
CA TYR A 103 8.37 -2.76 8.82
C TYR A 103 9.28 -3.94 8.52
N ALA A 104 10.59 -3.70 8.50
CA ALA A 104 11.61 -4.72 8.26
C ALA A 104 12.94 -4.29 8.90
N PRO A 105 13.91 -5.21 9.04
CA PRO A 105 15.26 -4.85 9.44
C PRO A 105 15.84 -3.82 8.48
N ILE A 106 16.62 -2.89 9.01
CA ILE A 106 17.30 -1.87 8.20
C ILE A 106 18.24 -2.58 7.23
N THR A 107 18.15 -2.21 5.95
CA THR A 107 19.10 -2.59 4.91
C THR A 107 19.77 -1.32 4.39
N PHE A 108 21.01 -1.42 3.90
CA PHE A 108 21.75 -0.29 3.33
C PHE A 108 21.70 -0.29 1.81
N ASN A 109 21.70 0.90 1.20
CA ASN A 109 21.79 1.05 -0.25
C ASN A 109 23.22 0.73 -0.73
N PRO A 110 23.38 0.13 -1.92
CA PRO A 110 22.35 -0.36 -2.84
C PRO A 110 21.87 -1.77 -2.48
N ALA A 111 20.55 -1.97 -2.34
CA ALA A 111 19.96 -3.30 -2.16
C ALA A 111 18.83 -3.53 -3.15
N GLY A 112 18.94 -4.60 -3.95
CA GLY A 112 17.86 -5.06 -4.83
C GLY A 112 16.69 -5.60 -4.00
N ALA A 113 15.47 -5.39 -4.51
CA ALA A 113 14.25 -5.88 -3.91
C ALA A 113 13.40 -6.64 -4.94
N LEU A 114 12.98 -7.85 -4.58
CA LEU A 114 12.02 -8.65 -5.33
C LEU A 114 10.81 -8.93 -4.44
N LEU A 115 9.62 -8.76 -5.00
CA LEU A 115 8.37 -9.04 -4.34
C LEU A 115 7.73 -10.24 -5.00
N PHE A 116 7.26 -11.18 -4.19
CA PHE A 116 6.55 -12.37 -4.63
C PHE A 116 5.20 -12.47 -3.96
N LYS A 117 4.23 -13.04 -4.67
CA LYS A 117 2.94 -13.45 -4.13
C LYS A 117 2.93 -14.97 -4.03
N GLN A 118 2.60 -15.48 -2.85
CA GLN A 118 2.41 -16.91 -2.66
C GLN A 118 0.99 -17.28 -3.11
N ARG A 119 0.88 -18.32 -3.93
CA ARG A 119 -0.38 -18.96 -4.31
C ARG A 119 -0.77 -20.02 -3.27
N ASP A 120 -2.02 -20.47 -3.32
CA ASP A 120 -2.52 -21.52 -2.43
C ASP A 120 -1.80 -22.87 -2.64
N ASP A 121 -1.24 -23.09 -3.83
CA ASP A 121 -0.42 -24.27 -4.13
C ASP A 121 1.03 -24.18 -3.62
N GLY A 122 1.40 -23.09 -2.95
CA GLY A 122 2.76 -22.85 -2.44
C GLY A 122 3.74 -22.31 -3.48
N ALA A 123 3.34 -22.17 -4.75
CA ALA A 123 4.15 -21.51 -5.77
C ALA A 123 4.27 -20.01 -5.49
N GLN A 124 5.38 -19.42 -5.94
CA GLN A 124 5.68 -18.01 -5.69
C GLN A 124 5.89 -17.27 -7.00
N ASP A 125 4.95 -16.38 -7.30
CA ASP A 125 4.99 -15.59 -8.51
C ASP A 125 5.71 -14.28 -8.30
N LEU A 126 6.61 -13.93 -9.22
CA LEU A 126 7.25 -12.62 -9.22
C LEU A 126 6.20 -11.54 -9.51
N VAL A 127 6.01 -10.65 -8.54
CA VAL A 127 5.05 -9.55 -8.58
C VAL A 127 5.70 -8.28 -9.07
N ALA A 128 6.85 -7.94 -8.50
CA ALA A 128 7.49 -6.66 -8.73
C ALA A 128 8.99 -6.77 -8.48
N THR A 129 9.74 -5.94 -9.21
CA THR A 129 11.17 -5.78 -9.07
C THR A 129 11.46 -4.34 -8.68
N GLY A 130 12.51 -4.12 -7.91
CA GLY A 130 12.81 -2.81 -7.40
C GLY A 130 14.12 -2.74 -6.65
N SER A 131 14.29 -1.64 -5.95
CA SER A 131 15.44 -1.40 -5.09
C SER A 131 14.99 -0.73 -3.81
N LEU A 132 15.85 -0.81 -2.81
CA LEU A 132 15.72 0.00 -1.61
C LEU A 132 15.78 1.49 -1.97
N LEU A 133 14.85 2.27 -1.43
CA LEU A 133 14.80 3.72 -1.56
C LEU A 133 15.43 4.37 -0.33
N SER A 134 14.83 4.14 0.84
CA SER A 134 15.27 4.67 2.13
C SER A 134 14.76 3.81 3.28
N CYS A 135 15.36 3.98 4.46
CA CYS A 135 14.92 3.35 5.71
C CYS A 135 14.64 4.46 6.73
N ASP A 136 13.42 4.99 6.76
CA ASP A 136 13.04 6.09 7.66
C ASP A 136 11.57 6.00 8.09
N PRO A 137 11.22 6.37 9.33
CA PRO A 137 9.83 6.43 9.77
C PRO A 137 9.14 7.77 9.42
N GLN A 138 9.84 8.69 8.75
CA GLN A 138 9.40 10.08 8.60
C GLN A 138 8.48 10.27 7.41
N ARG A 139 8.58 9.42 6.37
CA ARG A 139 7.73 9.47 5.18
C ARG A 139 6.24 9.60 5.51
N ILE A 140 5.59 10.61 4.93
CA ILE A 140 4.18 10.90 5.15
C ILE A 140 3.34 10.23 4.06
N VAL A 141 2.65 9.15 4.41
CA VAL A 141 1.68 8.47 3.54
C VAL A 141 0.27 8.89 3.93
N LEU A 142 -0.51 9.41 2.98
CA LEU A 142 -1.84 9.98 3.18
C LEU A 142 -2.91 9.20 2.40
N LYS A 143 -3.94 8.73 3.10
CA LYS A 143 -5.15 8.18 2.49
C LYS A 143 -6.20 9.27 2.35
N ARG A 144 -6.72 9.46 1.13
CA ARG A 144 -7.86 10.35 0.86
C ARG A 144 -9.14 9.73 1.42
N ILE A 145 -9.88 10.52 2.19
CA ILE A 145 -11.22 10.24 2.70
C ILE A 145 -12.14 11.31 2.11
N VAL A 146 -13.33 10.90 1.66
CA VAL A 146 -14.30 11.84 1.08
C VAL A 146 -15.55 11.79 1.95
N LEU A 147 -15.91 12.92 2.54
CA LEU A 147 -17.21 13.09 3.19
C LEU A 147 -18.21 13.57 2.14
N SER A 148 -19.40 12.99 2.14
CA SER A 148 -20.45 13.31 1.18
C SER A 148 -21.66 13.90 1.87
N GLY A 149 -22.25 14.91 1.27
CA GLY A 149 -23.51 15.50 1.68
C GLY A 149 -24.43 15.69 0.49
N HIS A 150 -25.72 15.76 0.77
CA HIS A 150 -26.75 15.97 -0.24
C HIS A 150 -27.39 17.35 -0.08
N PRO A 151 -27.62 18.08 -1.19
CA PRO A 151 -28.39 19.31 -1.13
C PRO A 151 -29.82 19.02 -0.68
N PHE A 152 -30.34 19.88 0.17
CA PHE A 152 -31.71 19.82 0.68
C PHE A 152 -32.54 20.99 0.14
N LYS A 153 -32.06 22.23 0.31
CA LYS A 153 -32.72 23.44 -0.20
C LYS A 153 -31.72 24.29 -0.96
N ILE A 154 -32.01 24.60 -2.21
CA ILE A 154 -31.13 25.39 -3.08
C ILE A 154 -31.78 26.76 -3.31
N ASN A 155 -31.00 27.83 -3.14
CA ASN A 155 -31.39 29.20 -3.43
C ASN A 155 -30.26 29.92 -4.16
N ARG A 156 -30.40 30.03 -5.49
CA ARG A 156 -29.35 30.56 -6.38
C ARG A 156 -28.01 29.86 -6.07
N ARG A 157 -27.01 30.62 -5.60
CA ARG A 157 -25.67 30.13 -5.25
C ARG A 157 -25.54 29.54 -3.84
N SER A 158 -26.54 29.74 -2.98
CA SER A 158 -26.54 29.18 -1.62
C SER A 158 -27.32 27.87 -1.61
N ALA A 159 -26.82 26.85 -0.91
CA ALA A 159 -27.54 25.60 -0.71
C ALA A 159 -27.40 25.13 0.74
N VAL A 160 -28.48 24.59 1.29
CA VAL A 160 -28.46 23.85 2.56
C VAL A 160 -28.10 22.41 2.25
N VAL A 161 -27.04 21.90 2.86
CA VAL A 161 -26.54 20.54 2.70
C VAL A 161 -26.81 19.74 3.96
N ARG A 162 -27.24 18.49 3.80
CA ARG A 162 -27.51 17.53 4.89
C ARG A 162 -26.67 16.27 4.77
N TYR A 163 -26.59 15.51 5.86
CA TYR A 163 -25.92 14.21 5.97
C TYR A 163 -24.39 14.19 5.78
N MET A 164 -23.74 15.36 5.68
CA MET A 164 -22.27 15.42 5.69
C MET A 164 -21.70 15.38 7.11
N PHE A 165 -22.35 16.08 8.04
CA PHE A 165 -22.02 16.12 9.45
C PHE A 165 -23.29 15.93 10.27
N PHE A 166 -23.14 15.49 11.52
CA PHE A 166 -24.26 15.33 12.45
C PHE A 166 -24.24 16.38 13.56
N ASN A 167 -23.05 16.80 13.99
CA ASN A 167 -22.89 17.80 15.05
C ASN A 167 -22.62 19.20 14.49
N ARG A 168 -23.07 20.22 15.23
CA ARG A 168 -22.81 21.63 14.91
C ARG A 168 -21.32 21.98 14.99
N ASP A 169 -20.63 21.43 15.98
CA ASP A 169 -19.22 21.74 16.23
C ASP A 169 -18.31 21.24 15.11
N ASP A 170 -18.61 20.06 14.55
CA ASP A 170 -17.91 19.52 13.39
C ASP A 170 -18.03 20.46 12.18
N ILE A 171 -19.23 21.00 11.91
CA ILE A 171 -19.45 21.94 10.80
C ILE A 171 -18.61 23.20 10.98
N MET A 172 -18.55 23.73 12.20
CA MET A 172 -17.78 24.94 12.50
C MET A 172 -16.28 24.68 12.42
N TRP A 173 -15.81 23.52 12.88
CA TRP A 173 -14.42 23.07 12.77
C TRP A 173 -13.98 22.92 11.31
N PHE A 174 -14.80 22.27 10.48
CA PHE A 174 -14.51 22.05 9.06
C PHE A 174 -14.90 23.21 8.15
N LYS A 175 -15.39 24.32 8.70
CA LYS A 175 -15.80 25.52 7.95
C LYS A 175 -14.75 26.05 6.96
N PRO A 176 -13.44 26.09 7.29
CA PRO A 176 -12.41 26.59 6.39
C PRO A 176 -12.15 25.69 5.18
N VAL A 177 -12.62 24.44 5.19
CA VAL A 177 -12.33 23.46 4.15
C VAL A 177 -13.19 23.73 2.91
N GLU A 178 -12.56 23.67 1.75
CA GLU A 178 -13.23 23.81 0.47
C GLU A 178 -14.07 22.56 0.14
N LEU A 179 -15.30 22.80 -0.32
CA LEU A 179 -16.23 21.80 -0.82
C LEU A 179 -16.14 21.73 -2.34
N ARG A 180 -16.27 20.51 -2.88
CA ARG A 180 -16.34 20.26 -4.31
C ARG A 180 -17.53 19.37 -4.63
N THR A 181 -18.23 19.62 -5.71
CA THR A 181 -19.35 18.77 -6.11
C THR A 181 -18.95 17.74 -7.17
N LYS A 182 -19.78 16.72 -7.39
CA LYS A 182 -19.52 15.72 -8.42
C LYS A 182 -19.43 16.36 -9.82
N TRP A 183 -20.24 17.40 -10.06
CA TRP A 183 -20.24 18.15 -11.33
C TRP A 183 -19.27 19.34 -11.33
N GLY A 184 -18.28 19.33 -10.43
CA GLY A 184 -17.12 20.22 -10.50
C GLY A 184 -17.34 21.64 -9.97
N ARG A 185 -18.45 21.91 -9.27
CA ARG A 185 -18.65 23.20 -8.59
C ARG A 185 -17.78 23.27 -7.33
N ARG A 186 -17.27 24.45 -7.00
CA ARG A 186 -16.52 24.72 -5.77
C ARG A 186 -17.36 25.58 -4.84
N GLY A 187 -17.11 25.46 -3.53
CA GLY A 187 -17.84 26.21 -2.54
C GLY A 187 -17.26 26.08 -1.14
N HIS A 188 -17.87 26.80 -0.20
CA HIS A 188 -17.45 26.83 1.20
C HIS A 188 -18.65 26.78 2.14
N ILE A 189 -18.41 26.34 3.37
CA ILE A 189 -19.40 26.35 4.44
C ILE A 189 -19.51 27.79 4.98
N LYS A 190 -20.73 28.32 5.02
CA LYS A 190 -21.01 29.65 5.58
C LYS A 190 -21.33 29.58 7.06
N GLU A 191 -22.29 28.73 7.44
CA GLU A 191 -22.79 28.61 8.81
C GLU A 191 -23.44 27.24 9.03
N ALA A 192 -23.41 26.77 10.27
CA ALA A 192 -24.22 25.63 10.71
C ALA A 192 -25.67 26.08 10.97
N LEU A 193 -26.63 25.24 10.60
CA LEU A 193 -28.06 25.49 10.71
C LEU A 193 -28.70 24.48 11.68
N GLY A 194 -29.34 24.98 12.75
CA GLY A 194 -30.04 24.15 13.72
C GLY A 194 -29.13 23.20 14.50
N THR A 195 -29.68 22.03 14.87
CA THR A 195 -29.05 20.98 15.69
C THR A 195 -28.79 19.67 14.94
N HIS A 196 -29.38 19.47 13.77
CA HIS A 196 -29.32 18.20 13.01
C HIS A 196 -28.19 18.13 11.97
N GLY A 197 -27.10 18.86 12.17
CA GLY A 197 -25.96 18.83 11.26
C GLY A 197 -26.24 19.41 9.86
N HIS A 198 -27.30 20.20 9.70
CA HIS A 198 -27.52 20.95 8.47
C HIS A 198 -26.51 22.11 8.38
N MET A 199 -26.00 22.36 7.19
CA MET A 199 -25.06 23.45 6.96
C MET A 199 -25.47 24.24 5.74
N LYS A 200 -25.29 25.56 5.81
CA LYS A 200 -25.45 26.44 4.67
C LYS A 200 -24.11 26.58 3.96
N CYS A 201 -24.10 26.25 2.68
CA CYS A 201 -22.94 26.34 1.82
C CYS A 201 -23.20 27.39 0.73
N VAL A 202 -22.13 28.01 0.25
CA VAL A 202 -22.16 28.91 -0.90
C VAL A 202 -21.25 28.33 -1.96
N PHE A 203 -21.74 28.23 -3.19
CA PHE A 203 -21.03 27.71 -4.35
C PHE A 203 -20.88 28.77 -5.43
N ASP A 204 -19.98 28.55 -6.39
CA ASP A 204 -19.74 29.47 -7.50
C ASP A 204 -21.00 29.72 -8.34
N ASN A 205 -21.78 28.65 -8.56
CA ASN A 205 -23.00 28.65 -9.37
C ASN A 205 -24.13 27.88 -8.67
N GLN A 206 -25.34 27.98 -9.21
CA GLN A 206 -26.48 27.24 -8.70
C GLN A 206 -26.24 25.74 -8.79
N LEU A 207 -26.43 25.07 -7.65
CA LEU A 207 -26.27 23.63 -7.54
C LEU A 207 -27.54 22.94 -8.05
N PRO A 208 -27.42 21.88 -8.86
CA PRO A 208 -28.56 21.03 -9.21
C PRO A 208 -28.95 20.11 -8.04
N SER A 209 -30.24 19.78 -7.93
CA SER A 209 -30.76 19.01 -6.80
C SER A 209 -30.23 17.57 -6.72
N GLN A 210 -29.74 17.02 -7.84
CA GLN A 210 -29.17 15.67 -7.92
C GLN A 210 -27.65 15.64 -7.64
N ASP A 211 -27.00 16.79 -7.48
CA ASP A 211 -25.56 16.83 -7.23
C ASP A 211 -25.23 16.33 -5.83
N THR A 212 -24.01 15.86 -5.63
CA THR A 212 -23.48 15.47 -4.32
C THR A 212 -22.32 16.38 -3.98
N VAL A 213 -22.39 16.97 -2.79
CA VAL A 213 -21.33 17.82 -2.25
C VAL A 213 -20.31 16.92 -1.57
N LEU A 214 -19.03 17.09 -1.89
CA LEU A 214 -17.93 16.28 -1.43
C LEU A 214 -16.90 17.16 -0.71
N MET A 215 -16.41 16.70 0.42
CA MET A 215 -15.28 17.29 1.12
C MET A 215 -14.12 16.30 1.11
N ASN A 216 -12.97 16.71 0.56
CA ASN A 216 -11.77 15.87 0.51
C ASN A 216 -10.91 16.09 1.76
N LEU A 217 -10.80 15.05 2.57
CA LEU A 217 -9.91 15.01 3.73
C LEU A 217 -8.78 14.00 3.50
N TYR A 218 -7.69 14.17 4.23
CA TYR A 218 -6.54 13.27 4.15
C TYR A 218 -6.17 12.82 5.55
N LYS A 219 -6.04 11.50 5.72
CA LYS A 219 -5.60 10.88 6.98
C LYS A 219 -4.24 10.23 6.77
N ARG A 220 -3.30 10.48 7.69
CA ARG A 220 -2.02 9.78 7.70
C ARG A 220 -2.23 8.29 8.01
N VAL A 221 -1.59 7.44 7.21
CA VAL A 221 -1.62 5.99 7.35
C VAL A 221 -0.22 5.49 7.63
N TYR A 222 -0.11 4.58 8.58
CA TYR A 222 1.14 3.91 8.93
C TYR A 222 1.10 2.45 8.46
N PRO A 223 2.26 1.86 8.10
CA PRO A 223 2.36 0.42 7.92
C PRO A 223 1.98 -0.32 9.21
N ARG A 224 1.64 -1.61 9.10
CA ARG A 224 1.42 -2.48 10.26
C ARG A 224 2.66 -3.33 10.52
N TRP A 225 2.92 -3.63 11.78
CA TRP A 225 4.00 -4.54 12.16
C TRP A 225 3.56 -5.98 11.88
N THR A 226 3.89 -6.48 10.70
CA THR A 226 3.54 -7.84 10.24
C THR A 226 4.78 -8.57 9.72
N TYR A 227 5.95 -8.23 10.26
CA TYR A 227 7.21 -8.82 9.81
C TYR A 227 7.28 -10.27 10.28
N ASP A 228 7.38 -11.19 9.32
CA ASP A 228 7.61 -12.61 9.58
C ASP A 228 8.87 -13.08 8.84
N PRO A 229 9.95 -13.45 9.55
CA PRO A 229 11.17 -13.94 8.94
C PRO A 229 11.05 -15.36 8.36
N PHE A 230 10.01 -16.12 8.75
CA PHE A 230 9.85 -17.51 8.34
C PHE A 230 9.10 -17.56 7.01
N VAL A 231 9.84 -17.77 5.93
CA VAL A 231 9.27 -17.96 4.59
C VAL A 231 9.57 -19.36 4.11
N GLU A 232 8.53 -20.10 3.79
CA GLU A 232 8.68 -21.42 3.18
C GLU A 232 9.48 -21.34 1.88
N PHE A 233 10.23 -22.39 1.61
CA PHE A 233 10.99 -22.49 0.38
C PHE A 233 10.02 -22.53 -0.81
N PRO A 234 10.33 -21.83 -1.92
CA PRO A 234 9.48 -21.91 -3.09
C PRO A 234 9.50 -23.36 -3.58
N LEU A 235 8.37 -23.83 -4.10
CA LEU A 235 8.36 -25.10 -4.81
C LEU A 235 9.32 -25.03 -6.02
N PRO A 236 9.94 -26.17 -6.41
CA PRO A 236 10.72 -26.23 -7.64
C PRO A 236 9.91 -25.65 -8.80
N TRP A 237 10.55 -24.84 -9.64
CA TRP A 237 9.87 -24.28 -10.80
C TRP A 237 9.38 -25.42 -11.69
N VAL A 238 8.06 -25.51 -11.86
CA VAL A 238 7.42 -26.42 -12.81
C VAL A 238 6.82 -25.57 -13.91
N LYS A 239 7.30 -25.74 -15.15
CA LYS A 239 6.67 -25.14 -16.33
C LYS A 239 5.29 -25.76 -16.50
N ARG A 240 4.23 -25.09 -16.03
CA ARG A 240 2.86 -25.45 -16.43
C ARG A 240 2.53 -24.70 -17.71
N GLU A 241 2.48 -25.41 -18.83
CA GLU A 241 1.84 -24.91 -20.04
C GLU A 241 0.34 -24.94 -19.80
N ALA A 242 -0.22 -23.82 -19.34
CA ALA A 242 -1.66 -23.67 -19.26
C ALA A 242 -2.18 -23.25 -20.64
N THR A 243 -2.64 -24.22 -21.43
CA THR A 243 -3.60 -23.96 -22.50
C THR A 243 -4.87 -23.42 -21.86
N VAL A 244 -5.13 -22.13 -22.05
CA VAL A 244 -6.43 -21.55 -21.73
C VAL A 244 -7.39 -22.09 -22.79
N GLU A 245 -8.14 -23.14 -22.47
CA GLU A 245 -9.31 -23.51 -23.27
C GLU A 245 -10.34 -22.40 -23.11
N MET A 246 -10.47 -21.56 -24.14
CA MET A 246 -11.64 -20.71 -24.30
C MET A 246 -12.82 -21.65 -24.56
N GLN A 247 -13.66 -21.87 -23.56
CA GLN A 247 -14.97 -22.46 -23.80
C GLN A 247 -15.83 -21.41 -24.51
N ASP A 248 -16.21 -21.75 -25.73
CA ASP A 248 -17.11 -21.01 -26.60
C ASP A 248 -18.39 -20.64 -25.85
N LEU A 249 -18.65 -19.34 -25.74
CA LEU A 249 -19.94 -18.78 -25.38
C LEU A 249 -20.72 -18.50 -26.68
N ASP A 250 -21.02 -19.56 -27.43
CA ASP A 250 -22.10 -19.58 -28.39
C ASP A 250 -23.07 -20.64 -27.88
N ASP A 251 -24.15 -20.17 -27.23
CA ASP A 251 -25.47 -20.79 -27.15
C ASP A 251 -26.25 -20.18 -25.97
N MET A 252 -26.95 -19.07 -26.24
CA MET A 252 -28.36 -18.92 -25.87
C MET A 252 -28.98 -17.81 -26.73
N GLU A 253 -29.89 -18.25 -27.61
CA GLU A 253 -30.93 -17.46 -28.29
C GLU A 253 -31.74 -16.56 -27.34
#